data_AF-A0A975ISH4-F1
#
_entry.id   AF-A0A975ISH4-F1
#
_cell.length_a   1.000
_cell.length_b   1.000
_cell.length_c   1.000
_cell.angle_alpha   90.00
_cell.angle_beta   90.00
_cell.angle_gamma   90.00
#
_symmetry.space_group_name_H-M   'P 1'
#
loop_
_entity.id
_entity.type
_entity.pdbx_description
1 polymer ?
#
loop_
_entity_poly.entity_id
_entity_poly.type
_entity_poly.pdbx_seq_one_letter_code
_entity_poly.pdbx_strand_id
1 'polypeptide(L)'
;MRVFFVLIFLISLKSTSQQIAVLKYKGGGDWYSNPTALPNLVKFCNAEINTAISEKIPTVTPDSPELFNYPYVYLTGHGNVFFSEKDAQNLRNYLLSGGFLHVDDNYGLNPYFRKAIKTVFPDKTLEEIPANHPIFSSAFSFPKGLPKIHVHDGKPPQLFGLSHEGRLILIFSYESDLGNGWEDPEVHNDPEEVRQKALKMGANIIKYVFLN
;
A
#
# COMPACT_ATOMS: atom_id res chain seq x y z
N MET A 1 58.03 23.57 -0.85
CA MET A 1 56.98 22.52 -0.80
C MET A 1 55.64 23.22 -0.73
N ARG A 2 54.84 23.24 -1.82
CA ARG A 2 53.53 23.91 -1.84
C ARG A 2 52.48 22.98 -1.27
N VAL A 3 51.90 23.33 -0.13
CA VAL A 3 50.81 22.58 0.51
C VAL A 3 49.50 23.02 -0.13
N PHE A 4 48.83 22.11 -0.82
CA PHE A 4 47.47 22.32 -1.34
C PHE A 4 46.47 22.02 -0.22
N PHE A 5 45.69 23.03 0.19
CA PHE A 5 44.53 22.83 1.05
C PHE A 5 43.33 22.42 0.17
N VAL A 6 42.83 21.20 0.35
CA VAL A 6 41.59 20.74 -0.27
C VAL A 6 40.44 21.09 0.68
N LEU A 7 39.59 22.02 0.26
CA LEU A 7 38.38 22.40 0.96
C LEU A 7 37.28 21.39 0.62
N ILE A 8 36.89 20.54 1.57
CA ILE A 8 35.78 19.59 1.41
C ILE A 8 34.48 20.34 1.71
N PHE A 9 33.69 20.64 0.67
CA PHE A 9 32.32 21.13 0.82
C PHE A 9 31.39 19.96 1.20
N LEU A 10 30.84 20.00 2.41
CA LEU A 10 29.72 19.14 2.82
C LEU A 10 28.46 19.65 2.13
N ILE A 11 28.08 19.03 1.02
CA ILE A 11 26.79 19.27 0.37
C ILE A 11 25.73 18.56 1.20
N SER A 12 24.91 19.32 1.93
CA SER A 12 23.69 18.78 2.55
C SER A 12 22.70 18.42 1.46
N LEU A 13 22.65 17.15 1.07
CA LEU A 13 21.58 16.61 0.25
C LEU A 13 20.27 16.74 1.04
N LYS A 14 19.35 17.60 0.56
CA LYS A 14 17.97 17.61 1.05
C LYS A 14 17.33 16.31 0.58
N SER A 15 17.17 15.34 1.47
CA SER A 15 16.35 14.16 1.19
C SER A 15 14.90 14.62 1.02
N THR A 16 14.34 14.45 -0.18
CA THR A 16 12.90 14.64 -0.38
C THR A 16 12.18 13.53 0.35
N SER A 17 11.24 13.90 1.22
CA SER A 17 10.32 12.95 1.84
C SER A 17 9.58 12.16 0.75
N GLN A 18 9.54 10.85 0.87
CA GLN A 18 8.73 10.02 -0.04
C GLN A 18 7.25 10.35 0.19
N GLN A 19 6.44 10.27 -0.87
CA GLN A 19 5.00 10.53 -0.76
C GLN A 19 4.25 9.32 -1.30
N ILE A 20 3.20 8.91 -0.59
CA ILE A 20 2.31 7.83 -0.99
C ILE A 20 0.94 8.40 -1.34
N ALA A 21 0.18 7.75 -2.21
CA ALA A 21 -1.07 8.31 -2.74
C ALA A 21 -2.25 7.34 -2.66
N VAL A 22 -3.46 7.89 -2.71
CA VAL A 22 -4.71 7.14 -2.92
C VAL A 22 -5.03 7.07 -4.41
N LEU A 23 -5.38 5.88 -4.92
CA LEU A 23 -5.80 5.68 -6.30
C LEU A 23 -7.28 6.00 -6.47
N LYS A 24 -7.59 7.05 -7.22
CA LYS A 24 -8.95 7.37 -7.66
C LYS A 24 -9.33 6.55 -8.89
N TYR A 25 -9.92 5.39 -8.66
CA TYR A 25 -10.45 4.54 -9.73
C TYR A 25 -11.84 5.00 -10.23
N LYS A 26 -12.23 4.52 -11.41
CA LYS A 26 -13.56 4.78 -12.00
C LYS A 26 -14.55 3.68 -11.62
N GLY A 27 -15.83 3.88 -11.88
CA GLY A 27 -16.87 2.85 -11.66
C GLY A 27 -17.88 3.20 -10.57
N GLY A 28 -17.77 4.38 -9.96
CA GLY A 28 -18.76 4.89 -9.00
C GLY A 28 -18.57 4.40 -7.56
N GLY A 29 -17.47 3.68 -7.28
CA GLY A 29 -17.08 3.35 -5.91
C GLY A 29 -16.52 4.53 -5.12
N ASP A 30 -16.41 4.35 -3.82
CA ASP A 30 -15.91 5.27 -2.80
C ASP A 30 -14.41 5.06 -2.55
N TRP A 31 -13.59 5.35 -3.55
CA TRP A 31 -12.12 5.34 -3.48
C TRP A 31 -11.53 6.24 -2.37
N TYR A 32 -12.35 7.16 -1.83
CA TYR A 32 -12.03 8.07 -0.73
C TYR A 32 -12.49 7.55 0.64
N SER A 33 -12.91 6.28 0.72
CA SER A 33 -13.17 5.62 1.99
C SER A 33 -11.89 5.57 2.82
N ASN A 34 -12.05 5.67 4.14
CA ASN A 34 -10.95 5.71 5.10
C ASN A 34 -9.97 6.90 4.90
N PRO A 35 -10.42 8.17 5.08
CA PRO A 35 -9.60 9.35 4.83
C PRO A 35 -8.47 9.55 5.85
N THR A 36 -8.54 8.98 7.05
CA THR A 36 -7.54 9.17 8.11
C THR A 36 -6.53 8.02 8.20
N ALA A 37 -6.84 6.89 7.55
CA ALA A 37 -6.04 5.67 7.56
C ALA A 37 -4.60 5.88 7.08
N LEU A 38 -4.37 6.44 5.88
CA LEU A 38 -3.02 6.65 5.37
C LEU A 38 -2.22 7.71 6.16
N PRO A 39 -2.77 8.88 6.52
CA PRO A 39 -2.08 9.81 7.41
C PRO A 39 -1.61 9.16 8.71
N ASN A 40 -2.48 8.37 9.35
CA ASN A 40 -2.17 7.67 10.60
C ASN A 40 -1.11 6.57 10.40
N LEU A 41 -1.21 5.80 9.31
CA LEU A 41 -0.18 4.81 8.96
C LEU A 41 1.18 5.48 8.73
N VAL A 42 1.22 6.59 7.99
CA VAL A 42 2.46 7.35 7.74
C VAL A 42 3.07 7.85 9.05
N LYS A 43 2.25 8.44 9.92
CA LYS A 43 2.70 8.91 11.23
C LYS A 43 3.29 7.77 12.06
N PHE A 44 2.62 6.62 12.08
CA PHE A 44 3.11 5.41 12.74
C PHE A 44 4.43 4.93 12.13
N CYS A 45 4.54 4.87 10.81
CA CYS A 45 5.76 4.42 10.13
C CYS A 45 6.94 5.35 10.42
N ASN A 46 6.72 6.66 10.36
CA ASN A 46 7.75 7.65 10.65
C ASN A 46 8.27 7.52 12.08
N ALA A 47 7.40 7.21 13.03
CA ALA A 47 7.76 7.01 14.44
C ALA A 47 8.46 5.66 14.71
N GLU A 48 7.92 4.57 14.15
CA GLU A 48 8.26 3.21 14.60
C GLU A 48 9.29 2.51 13.71
N ILE A 49 9.35 2.87 12.42
CA ILE A 49 10.28 2.26 11.46
C ILE A 49 11.17 3.29 10.76
N ASN A 50 11.25 4.52 11.32
CA ASN A 50 12.12 5.61 10.90
C ASN A 50 12.00 5.97 9.41
N THR A 51 10.79 5.92 8.86
CA THR A 51 10.54 6.46 7.52
C THR A 51 10.51 7.99 7.55
N ALA A 52 10.63 8.60 6.36
CA ALA A 52 10.43 10.03 6.17
C ALA A 52 9.34 10.24 5.11
N ILE A 53 8.14 9.72 5.34
CA ILE A 53 7.01 9.82 4.41
C ILE A 53 6.18 11.06 4.76
N SER A 54 5.72 11.78 3.75
CA SER A 54 4.87 12.95 3.92
C SER A 54 3.48 12.54 4.40
N GLU A 55 3.00 13.15 5.50
CA GLU A 55 1.63 12.96 6.01
C GLU A 55 0.56 13.52 5.05
N LYS A 56 0.94 14.40 4.12
CA LYS A 56 0.04 14.84 3.04
C LYS A 56 -0.15 13.73 2.02
N ILE A 57 -1.36 13.16 1.99
CA ILE A 57 -1.74 12.09 1.06
C ILE A 57 -2.46 12.70 -0.16
N PRO A 58 -1.83 12.73 -1.35
CA PRO A 58 -2.49 13.17 -2.56
C PRO A 58 -3.36 12.05 -3.14
N THR A 59 -4.27 12.45 -4.01
CA THR A 59 -5.04 11.54 -4.86
C THR A 59 -4.43 11.51 -6.25
N VAL A 60 -4.40 10.34 -6.89
CA VAL A 60 -3.92 10.18 -8.27
C VAL A 60 -4.83 9.25 -9.06
N THR A 61 -5.05 9.53 -10.35
CA THR A 61 -5.83 8.66 -11.24
C THR A 61 -4.92 7.65 -11.95
N PRO A 62 -5.42 6.45 -12.30
CA PRO A 62 -4.63 5.41 -12.96
C PRO A 62 -3.99 5.83 -14.29
N ASP A 63 -4.61 6.75 -15.02
CA ASP A 63 -4.14 7.23 -16.33
C ASP A 63 -3.25 8.48 -16.25
N SER A 64 -3.01 9.00 -15.05
CA SER A 64 -2.16 10.17 -14.85
C SER A 64 -0.68 9.80 -14.95
N PRO A 65 0.15 10.60 -15.64
CA PRO A 65 1.60 10.45 -15.58
C PRO A 65 2.16 10.72 -14.18
N GLU A 66 1.45 11.48 -13.34
CA GLU A 66 1.86 11.74 -11.95
C GLU A 66 1.86 10.48 -11.09
N LEU A 67 1.19 9.39 -11.53
CA LEU A 67 1.20 8.10 -10.83
C LEU A 67 2.63 7.62 -10.54
N PHE A 68 3.57 7.89 -11.45
CA PHE A 68 4.97 7.50 -11.33
C PHE A 68 5.76 8.29 -10.27
N ASN A 69 5.18 9.36 -9.71
CA ASN A 69 5.80 10.11 -8.61
C ASN A 69 5.61 9.43 -7.25
N TYR A 70 4.74 8.41 -7.17
CA TYR A 70 4.38 7.76 -5.92
C TYR A 70 4.88 6.31 -5.95
N PRO A 71 5.89 5.91 -5.16
CA PRO A 71 6.39 4.54 -5.16
C PRO A 71 5.36 3.54 -4.60
N TYR A 72 4.39 4.03 -3.83
CA TYR A 72 3.32 3.24 -3.23
C TYR A 72 2.00 3.96 -3.40
N VAL A 73 1.00 3.22 -3.89
CA VAL A 73 -0.35 3.69 -4.11
C VAL A 73 -1.34 2.75 -3.43
N TYR A 74 -2.31 3.33 -2.74
CA TYR A 74 -3.34 2.63 -1.98
C TYR A 74 -4.70 2.68 -2.68
N LEU A 75 -5.40 1.56 -2.72
CA LEU A 75 -6.76 1.43 -3.25
C LEU A 75 -7.63 0.76 -2.19
N THR A 76 -8.70 1.41 -1.79
CA THR A 76 -9.73 0.85 -0.90
C THR A 76 -11.11 1.28 -1.39
N GLY A 77 -12.16 0.71 -0.80
CA GLY A 77 -13.55 1.10 -1.02
C GLY A 77 -14.44 -0.04 -1.41
N HIS A 78 -15.64 0.33 -1.83
CA HIS A 78 -16.78 -0.50 -2.07
C HIS A 78 -17.23 -0.36 -3.52
N GLY A 79 -17.88 -1.42 -4.01
CA GLY A 79 -18.50 -1.42 -5.31
C GLY A 79 -17.50 -1.47 -6.46
N ASN A 80 -17.93 -0.96 -7.61
CA ASN A 80 -17.29 -1.27 -8.87
C ASN A 80 -15.96 -0.52 -9.06
N VAL A 81 -14.88 -1.30 -9.16
CA VAL A 81 -13.57 -0.84 -9.65
C VAL A 81 -13.52 -1.03 -11.15
N PHE A 82 -13.25 0.05 -11.87
CA PHE A 82 -13.13 0.05 -13.32
C PHE A 82 -11.83 0.71 -13.77
N PHE A 83 -11.13 0.03 -14.66
CA PHE A 83 -9.98 0.56 -15.40
C PHE A 83 -10.34 0.53 -16.88
N SER A 84 -10.32 1.69 -17.55
CA SER A 84 -10.33 1.77 -19.00
C SER A 84 -9.05 1.14 -19.59
N GLU A 85 -8.97 0.98 -20.91
CA GLU A 85 -7.74 0.51 -21.56
C GLU A 85 -6.53 1.42 -21.25
N LYS A 86 -6.75 2.74 -21.26
CA LYS A 86 -5.72 3.73 -20.91
C LYS A 86 -5.30 3.60 -19.44
N ASP A 87 -6.27 3.45 -18.53
CA ASP A 87 -6.02 3.23 -17.10
C ASP A 87 -5.18 1.96 -16.90
N ALA A 88 -5.60 0.85 -17.55
CA ALA A 88 -4.96 -0.44 -17.43
C ALA A 88 -3.55 -0.46 -18.01
N GLN A 89 -3.32 0.18 -19.15
CA GLN A 89 -2.00 0.28 -19.75
C GLN A 89 -1.04 1.10 -18.88
N ASN A 90 -1.47 2.26 -18.38
CA ASN A 90 -0.62 3.11 -17.55
C ASN A 90 -0.34 2.48 -16.18
N LEU A 91 -1.36 1.90 -15.53
CA LEU A 91 -1.21 1.18 -14.27
C LEU A 91 -0.30 -0.04 -14.41
N ARG A 92 -0.41 -0.79 -15.52
CA ARG A 92 0.53 -1.87 -15.84
C ARG A 92 1.96 -1.33 -15.91
N ASN A 93 2.20 -0.28 -16.71
CA ASN A 93 3.53 0.30 -16.88
C ASN A 93 4.11 0.79 -15.55
N TYR A 94 3.30 1.46 -14.72
CA TYR A 94 3.68 1.88 -13.38
C TYR A 94 4.14 0.70 -12.51
N LEU A 95 3.34 -0.37 -12.42
CA LEU A 95 3.66 -1.55 -11.61
C LEU A 95 4.89 -2.31 -12.13
N LEU A 96 5.07 -2.36 -13.46
CA LEU A 96 6.25 -2.99 -14.06
C LEU A 96 7.52 -2.13 -13.88
N SER A 97 7.38 -0.81 -13.74
CA SER A 97 8.52 0.14 -13.64
C SER A 97 8.97 0.42 -12.20
N GLY A 98 8.53 -0.37 -11.21
CA GLY A 98 8.94 -0.23 -9.82
C GLY A 98 7.85 0.28 -8.88
N GLY A 99 6.71 0.76 -9.42
CA GLY A 99 5.55 1.11 -8.63
C GLY A 99 4.99 -0.08 -7.85
N PHE A 100 4.23 0.24 -6.80
CA PHE A 100 3.52 -0.73 -5.98
C PHE A 100 2.05 -0.31 -5.75
N LEU A 101 1.14 -1.28 -5.81
CA LEU A 101 -0.28 -1.09 -5.50
C LEU A 101 -0.68 -1.96 -4.30
N HIS A 102 -1.10 -1.34 -3.21
CA HIS A 102 -1.78 -2.02 -2.10
C HIS A 102 -3.28 -1.82 -2.26
N VAL A 103 -4.00 -2.92 -2.42
CA VAL A 103 -5.46 -2.94 -2.40
C VAL A 103 -5.97 -3.52 -1.09
N ASP A 104 -6.85 -2.80 -0.40
CA ASP A 104 -7.49 -3.26 0.83
C ASP A 104 -8.99 -3.40 0.63
N ASP A 105 -9.52 -4.59 0.87
CA ASP A 105 -10.95 -4.84 0.89
C ASP A 105 -11.52 -4.43 2.25
N ASN A 106 -12.07 -3.22 2.34
CA ASN A 106 -12.82 -2.74 3.50
C ASN A 106 -14.29 -3.22 3.55
N TYR A 107 -14.60 -4.26 2.76
CA TYR A 107 -15.83 -5.09 2.70
C TYR A 107 -16.63 -4.97 1.40
N GLY A 108 -16.37 -5.85 0.43
CA GLY A 108 -17.18 -5.99 -0.78
C GLY A 108 -16.47 -5.56 -2.07
N LEU A 109 -15.19 -5.23 -1.99
CA LEU A 109 -14.34 -4.88 -3.12
C LEU A 109 -13.92 -6.11 -3.96
N ASN A 110 -13.77 -7.26 -3.30
CA ASN A 110 -13.19 -8.49 -3.86
C ASN A 110 -13.68 -8.88 -5.28
N PRO A 111 -15.00 -9.04 -5.56
CA PRO A 111 -15.43 -9.47 -6.89
C PRO A 111 -15.12 -8.42 -7.98
N TYR A 112 -15.17 -7.14 -7.63
CA TYR A 112 -14.92 -6.05 -8.57
C TYR A 112 -13.43 -5.88 -8.86
N PHE A 113 -12.60 -5.88 -7.83
CA PHE A 113 -11.16 -5.74 -8.00
C PHE A 113 -10.54 -6.93 -8.74
N ARG A 114 -10.94 -8.17 -8.42
CA ARG A 114 -10.46 -9.37 -9.15
C ARG A 114 -10.79 -9.33 -10.63
N LYS A 115 -11.96 -8.77 -10.99
CA LYS A 115 -12.33 -8.56 -12.40
C LYS A 115 -11.49 -7.44 -13.02
N ALA A 116 -11.36 -6.30 -12.34
CA ALA A 116 -10.65 -5.13 -12.85
C ALA A 116 -9.17 -5.38 -13.09
N ILE A 117 -8.50 -6.10 -12.19
CA ILE A 117 -7.07 -6.36 -12.29
C ILE A 117 -6.72 -7.27 -13.47
N LYS A 118 -7.66 -8.09 -13.97
CA LYS A 118 -7.47 -8.88 -15.19
C LYS A 118 -7.39 -8.03 -16.46
N THR A 119 -7.97 -6.83 -16.47
CA THR A 119 -7.74 -5.85 -17.55
C THR A 119 -6.30 -5.35 -17.53
N VAL A 120 -5.72 -5.17 -16.34
CA VAL A 120 -4.33 -4.72 -16.15
C VAL A 120 -3.35 -5.86 -16.42
N PHE A 121 -3.61 -7.07 -15.97
CA PHE A 121 -2.77 -8.25 -16.20
C PHE A 121 -3.64 -9.47 -16.55
N PRO A 122 -3.93 -9.70 -17.84
CA PRO A 122 -4.78 -10.83 -18.25
C PRO A 122 -4.13 -12.18 -17.90
N ASP A 123 -2.82 -12.28 -18.04
CA ASP A 123 -2.05 -13.52 -17.91
C ASP A 123 -1.48 -13.78 -16.51
N LYS A 124 -1.74 -12.89 -15.54
CA LYS A 124 -1.26 -13.05 -14.16
C LYS A 124 -2.41 -13.38 -13.23
N THR A 125 -2.13 -14.17 -12.21
CA THR A 125 -3.11 -14.58 -11.20
C THR A 125 -2.68 -14.04 -9.83
N LEU A 126 -3.66 -13.63 -9.04
CA LEU A 126 -3.45 -13.28 -7.63
C LEU A 126 -3.26 -14.58 -6.85
N GLU A 127 -2.08 -14.73 -6.25
CA GLU A 127 -1.72 -15.89 -5.46
C GLU A 127 -1.68 -15.52 -3.98
N GLU A 128 -2.10 -16.43 -3.11
CA GLU A 128 -2.03 -16.17 -1.67
C GLU A 128 -0.57 -16.13 -1.21
N ILE A 129 -0.22 -15.10 -0.45
CA ILE A 129 1.12 -14.93 0.11
C ILE A 129 1.22 -15.79 1.37
N PRO A 130 2.17 -16.74 1.44
CA PRO A 130 2.31 -17.62 2.58
C PRO A 130 2.82 -16.86 3.81
N ALA A 131 2.45 -17.32 5.01
CA ALA A 131 2.80 -16.66 6.29
C ALA A 131 4.31 -16.53 6.56
N ASN A 132 5.14 -17.32 5.89
CA ASN A 132 6.61 -17.23 5.97
C ASN A 132 7.22 -16.17 5.03
N HIS A 133 6.41 -15.49 4.23
CA HIS A 133 6.89 -14.44 3.33
C HIS A 133 7.45 -13.24 4.13
N PRO A 134 8.56 -12.62 3.70
CA PRO A 134 9.22 -11.52 4.45
C PRO A 134 8.33 -10.31 4.74
N ILE A 135 7.26 -10.11 3.97
CA ILE A 135 6.26 -9.05 4.21
C ILE A 135 5.62 -9.18 5.61
N PHE A 136 5.56 -10.37 6.20
CA PHE A 136 4.99 -10.61 7.53
C PHE A 136 6.01 -10.45 8.67
N SER A 137 7.27 -10.13 8.38
CA SER A 137 8.34 -10.05 9.38
C SER A 137 9.35 -8.91 9.14
N SER A 138 9.04 -7.93 8.28
CA SER A 138 9.99 -6.89 7.88
C SER A 138 10.38 -5.92 9.01
N ALA A 139 9.45 -5.58 9.91
CA ALA A 139 9.68 -4.77 11.11
C ALA A 139 9.11 -5.44 12.37
N PHE A 140 7.91 -6.00 12.26
CA PHE A 140 7.16 -6.66 13.33
C PHE A 140 6.83 -8.09 12.92
N SER A 141 6.71 -9.01 13.88
CA SER A 141 6.49 -10.44 13.59
C SER A 141 5.00 -10.80 13.51
N PHE A 142 4.58 -11.35 12.37
CA PHE A 142 3.26 -11.92 12.14
C PHE A 142 3.36 -13.38 11.67
N PRO A 143 3.71 -14.33 12.55
CA PRO A 143 3.98 -15.72 12.17
C PRO A 143 2.75 -16.47 11.63
N LYS A 144 1.55 -15.92 11.83
CA LYS A 144 0.28 -16.46 11.33
C LYS A 144 -0.19 -15.77 10.04
N GLY A 145 0.63 -14.90 9.43
CA GLY A 145 0.27 -14.12 8.25
C GLY A 145 -0.59 -12.90 8.58
N LEU A 146 -1.49 -12.54 7.67
CA LEU A 146 -2.32 -11.34 7.77
C LEU A 146 -3.18 -11.36 9.04
N PRO A 147 -3.20 -10.30 9.87
CA PRO A 147 -4.09 -10.22 11.02
C PRO A 147 -5.55 -10.01 10.58
N LYS A 148 -6.51 -10.46 11.41
CA LYS A 148 -7.92 -10.10 11.27
C LYS A 148 -8.16 -8.81 12.05
N ILE A 149 -8.64 -7.74 11.40
CA ILE A 149 -8.96 -6.47 12.06
C ILE A 149 -10.46 -6.39 12.31
N HIS A 150 -11.27 -6.57 11.25
CA HIS A 150 -12.72 -6.67 11.36
C HIS A 150 -13.28 -8.00 10.88
N VAL A 151 -14.47 -8.34 11.40
CA VAL A 151 -15.23 -9.51 10.97
C VAL A 151 -16.14 -9.12 9.80
N HIS A 152 -15.85 -9.68 8.63
CA HIS A 152 -16.72 -9.65 7.44
C HIS A 152 -17.56 -10.95 7.39
N ASP A 153 -17.32 -11.86 6.45
CA ASP A 153 -18.06 -13.12 6.32
C ASP A 153 -17.63 -14.20 7.34
N GLY A 154 -16.80 -13.85 8.32
CA GLY A 154 -16.20 -14.80 9.27
C GLY A 154 -15.15 -15.72 8.66
N LYS A 155 -14.66 -15.41 7.44
CA LYS A 155 -13.60 -16.18 6.77
C LYS A 155 -12.21 -15.76 7.30
N PRO A 156 -11.18 -16.60 7.12
CA PRO A 156 -9.81 -16.24 7.45
C PRO A 156 -9.33 -15.01 6.66
N PRO A 157 -8.52 -14.11 7.26
CA PRO A 157 -7.86 -13.03 6.53
C PRO A 157 -6.82 -13.61 5.58
N GLN A 158 -6.75 -13.11 4.36
CA GLN A 158 -5.80 -13.56 3.33
C GLN A 158 -5.14 -12.37 2.66
N LEU A 159 -3.83 -12.46 2.45
CA LEU A 159 -3.10 -11.49 1.64
C LEU A 159 -2.79 -12.14 0.30
N PHE A 160 -3.36 -11.62 -0.78
CA PHE A 160 -3.00 -12.04 -2.13
C PHE A 160 -1.92 -11.14 -2.69
N GLY A 161 -1.09 -11.67 -3.58
CA GLY A 161 0.00 -10.99 -4.23
C GLY A 161 0.02 -11.25 -5.73
N LEU A 162 0.61 -10.32 -6.47
CA LEU A 162 0.96 -10.50 -7.87
C LEU A 162 2.42 -10.08 -8.04
N SER A 163 3.22 -10.98 -8.60
CA SER A 163 4.66 -10.79 -8.78
C SER A 163 5.06 -10.64 -10.25
N HIS A 164 6.15 -9.92 -10.48
CA HIS A 164 6.79 -9.76 -11.77
C HIS A 164 8.31 -9.85 -11.58
N GLU A 165 8.94 -10.79 -12.30
CA GLU A 165 10.39 -11.02 -12.25
C GLU A 165 10.94 -11.20 -10.83
N GLY A 166 10.20 -11.93 -9.99
CA GLY A 166 10.58 -12.18 -8.59
C GLY A 166 10.25 -11.05 -7.61
N ARG A 167 9.85 -9.87 -8.09
CA ARG A 167 9.40 -8.75 -7.24
C ARG A 167 7.88 -8.80 -7.05
N LEU A 168 7.41 -8.64 -5.82
CA LEU A 168 6.00 -8.44 -5.51
C LEU A 168 5.61 -7.00 -5.90
N ILE A 169 4.65 -6.85 -6.81
CA ILE A 169 4.28 -5.53 -7.37
C ILE A 169 2.91 -5.05 -6.91
N LEU A 170 2.08 -5.97 -6.42
CA LEU A 170 0.74 -5.68 -5.95
C LEU A 170 0.37 -6.62 -4.82
N ILE A 171 -0.32 -6.10 -3.80
CA ILE A 171 -0.99 -6.90 -2.78
C ILE A 171 -2.47 -6.57 -2.70
N PHE A 172 -3.25 -7.55 -2.28
CA PHE A 172 -4.67 -7.43 -2.04
C PHE A 172 -5.04 -8.10 -0.71
N SER A 173 -5.35 -7.32 0.33
CA SER A 173 -5.86 -7.83 1.60
C SER A 173 -7.36 -8.10 1.48
N TYR A 174 -7.75 -9.34 1.77
CA TYR A 174 -9.12 -9.81 1.77
C TYR A 174 -9.48 -10.31 3.18
N GLU A 175 -10.70 -10.04 3.64
CA GLU A 175 -11.21 -10.50 4.94
C GLU A 175 -10.34 -10.04 6.13
N SER A 176 -9.63 -8.92 6.01
CA SER A 176 -8.80 -8.35 7.08
C SER A 176 -9.30 -6.99 7.50
N ASP A 177 -9.39 -6.06 6.54
CA ASP A 177 -9.73 -4.64 6.72
C ASP A 177 -8.64 -3.82 7.43
N LEU A 178 -7.44 -3.76 6.82
CA LEU A 178 -6.32 -3.06 7.45
C LEU A 178 -6.60 -1.55 7.56
N GLY A 179 -7.26 -0.97 6.57
CA GLY A 179 -7.60 0.45 6.49
C GLY A 179 -8.44 0.92 7.66
N ASN A 180 -9.47 0.17 8.07
CA ASN A 180 -10.26 0.53 9.25
C ASN A 180 -9.41 0.57 10.53
N GLY A 181 -8.50 -0.39 10.71
CA GLY A 181 -7.60 -0.40 11.86
C GLY A 181 -6.57 0.74 11.86
N TRP A 182 -6.39 1.43 10.74
CA TRP A 182 -5.55 2.63 10.63
C TRP A 182 -6.33 3.93 10.84
N GLU A 183 -7.66 3.92 10.75
CA GLU A 183 -8.48 5.12 10.97
C GLU A 183 -8.33 5.66 12.40
N ASP A 184 -8.78 6.90 12.58
CA ASP A 184 -8.96 7.51 13.89
C ASP A 184 -9.83 6.60 14.80
N PRO A 185 -9.48 6.45 16.09
CA PRO A 185 -10.13 5.49 16.99
C PRO A 185 -11.66 5.57 17.01
N GLU A 186 -12.22 6.77 16.89
CA GLU A 186 -13.65 7.06 16.93
C GLU A 186 -14.44 6.54 15.72
N VAL A 187 -13.79 6.25 14.59
CA VAL A 187 -14.47 5.89 13.32
C VAL A 187 -15.09 4.50 13.42
N HIS A 188 -14.32 3.52 13.87
CA HIS A 188 -14.75 2.12 13.98
C HIS A 188 -14.86 1.63 15.44
N ASN A 189 -14.33 2.38 16.40
CA ASN A 189 -14.26 2.00 17.82
C ASN A 189 -13.56 0.64 18.04
N ASP A 190 -12.58 0.34 17.19
CA ASP A 190 -11.74 -0.84 17.36
C ASP A 190 -10.93 -0.76 18.66
N PRO A 191 -10.79 -1.87 19.40
CA PRO A 191 -9.88 -1.93 20.53
C PRO A 191 -8.47 -1.51 20.11
N GLU A 192 -7.76 -0.78 20.96
CA GLU A 192 -6.43 -0.26 20.65
C GLU A 192 -5.44 -1.38 20.25
N GLU A 193 -5.55 -2.56 20.86
CA GLU A 193 -4.72 -3.72 20.48
C GLU A 193 -4.95 -4.21 19.05
N VAL A 194 -6.17 -4.04 18.50
CA VAL A 194 -6.52 -4.39 17.12
C VAL A 194 -5.95 -3.34 16.17
N ARG A 195 -6.11 -2.05 16.50
CA ARG A 195 -5.51 -0.94 15.75
C ARG A 195 -3.99 -1.05 15.68
N GLN A 196 -3.34 -1.37 16.79
CA GLN A 196 -1.89 -1.59 16.83
C GLN A 196 -1.45 -2.77 15.97
N LYS A 197 -2.24 -3.85 15.87
CA LYS A 197 -1.95 -4.95 14.93
C LYS A 197 -2.04 -4.48 13.48
N ALA A 198 -3.08 -3.72 13.14
CA ALA A 198 -3.26 -3.15 11.79
C ALA A 198 -2.08 -2.24 11.42
N LEU A 199 -1.73 -1.27 12.29
CA LEU A 199 -0.64 -0.32 12.06
C LEU A 199 0.72 -1.02 11.90
N LYS A 200 1.02 -2.01 12.75
CA LYS A 200 2.26 -2.82 12.63
C LYS A 200 2.30 -3.62 11.33
N MET A 201 1.18 -4.17 10.88
CA MET A 201 1.13 -4.87 9.60
C MET A 201 1.29 -3.89 8.41
N GLY A 202 0.69 -2.71 8.49
CA GLY A 202 0.90 -1.65 7.50
C GLY A 202 2.37 -1.20 7.44
N ALA A 203 3.02 -1.02 8.58
CA ALA A 203 4.44 -0.67 8.65
C ALA A 203 5.33 -1.77 8.04
N ASN A 204 4.99 -3.04 8.26
CA ASN A 204 5.63 -4.17 7.60
C ASN A 204 5.54 -4.08 6.07
N ILE A 205 4.35 -3.79 5.53
CA ILE A 205 4.11 -3.63 4.09
C ILE A 205 4.96 -2.47 3.55
N ILE A 206 4.88 -1.29 4.17
CA ILE A 206 5.64 -0.11 3.76
C ILE A 206 7.14 -0.40 3.75
N LYS A 207 7.65 -1.01 4.83
CA LYS A 207 9.07 -1.35 4.94
C LYS A 207 9.49 -2.37 3.89
N TYR A 208 8.68 -3.40 3.64
CA TYR A 208 8.96 -4.39 2.60
C TYR A 208 9.07 -3.73 1.22
N VAL A 209 8.11 -2.85 0.88
CA VAL A 209 8.06 -2.16 -0.43
C VAL A 209 9.22 -1.18 -0.61
N PHE A 210 9.68 -0.50 0.43
CA PHE A 210 10.77 0.47 0.30
C PHE A 210 12.18 -0.14 0.36
N LEU A 211 12.29 -1.43 0.67
CA LEU A 211 13.56 -2.16 0.69
C LEU A 211 13.79 -3.05 -0.55
N ASN A 212 12.77 -3.27 -1.40
CA ASN A 212 12.81 -4.20 -2.54
C ASN A 212 12.19 -3.58 -3.79
#